data_AF-A0A1C5CK16-F1
#
_entry.id   AF-A0A1C5CK16-F1
#
_cell.length_a   1.000
_cell.length_b   1.000
_cell.length_c   1.000
_cell.angle_alpha   90.00
_cell.angle_beta   90.00
_cell.angle_gamma   90.00
#
_symmetry.space_group_name_H-M   'P 1'
#
loop_
_entity.id
_entity.type
_entity.pdbx_description
1 polymer ?
#
loop_
_entity_poly.entity_id
_entity_poly.type
_entity_poly.pdbx_seq_one_letter_code
_entity_poly.pdbx_strand_id
1 'polypeptide(L)' 'MRRIAQVLSGVLGVELTAPSLSLAEAVAQGMPEWGVAHEWRNQAGSPARPEYARAPGLPTTDFSAWAAQNM' A
#
# COMPACT_ATOMS: atom_id res chain seq x y z
N MET A 1 3.41 -0.04 -3.93
CA MET A 1 3.44 1.24 -3.21
C MET A 1 3.27 2.47 -4.10
N ARG A 2 3.94 2.58 -5.25
CA ARG A 2 3.76 3.72 -6.18
C ARG A 2 2.29 4.09 -6.51
N ARG A 3 1.44 3.09 -6.80
CA ARG A 3 0.02 3.34 -7.09
C ARG A 3 -0.78 3.88 -5.90
N ILE A 4 -0.41 3.47 -4.68
CA ILE A 4 -1.02 4.00 -3.44
C ILE A 4 -0.65 5.49 -3.31
N ALA A 5 0.62 5.83 -3.46
CA ALA A 5 1.06 7.22 -3.43
C ALA A 5 0.32 8.07 -4.48
N GLN A 6 0.17 7.58 -5.72
CA GLN A 6 -0.62 8.28 -6.76
C GLN A 6 -2.08 8.55 -6.35
N VAL A 7 -2.77 7.56 -5.78
CA VAL A 7 -4.15 7.71 -5.31
C VAL A 7 -4.21 8.76 -4.20
N LEU A 8 -3.32 8.65 -3.22
CA LEU A 8 -3.26 9.58 -2.09
C LEU A 8 -2.90 10.99 -2.54
N SER A 9 -1.99 11.15 -3.51
CA SER A 9 -1.66 12.47 -4.05
C SER A 9 -2.88 13.16 -4.66
N GLY A 10 -3.72 12.40 -5.37
CA GLY A 10 -4.94 12.92 -5.96
C GLY A 10 -5.98 13.32 -4.91
N VAL A 11 -6.15 12.51 -3.85
CA VAL A 11 -7.12 12.77 -2.77
C VAL A 11 -6.68 13.93 -1.88
N LEU A 12 -5.40 13.98 -1.52
CA LEU A 12 -4.85 14.98 -0.60
C LEU A 12 -4.48 16.29 -1.30
N GLY A 13 -4.43 16.33 -2.64
CA GLY A 13 -4.03 17.50 -3.42
C GLY A 13 -2.55 17.88 -3.28
N VAL A 14 -1.72 16.99 -2.73
CA VAL A 14 -0.28 17.18 -2.53
C VAL A 14 0.47 16.04 -3.19
N GLU A 15 1.58 16.34 -3.87
CA GLU A 15 2.38 15.29 -4.50
C GLU A 15 3.09 14.42 -3.45
N LEU A 16 2.77 13.12 -3.46
CA LEU A 16 3.41 12.10 -2.66
C LEU A 16 4.19 11.13 -3.55
N THR A 17 5.45 10.90 -3.18
CA THR A 17 6.30 9.87 -3.78
C THR A 17 6.45 8.71 -2.81
N ALA A 18 6.20 7.49 -3.30
CA ALA A 18 6.42 6.28 -2.52
C ALA A 18 7.94 6.10 -2.26
N PRO A 19 8.37 5.89 -1.00
CA PRO A 19 9.77 5.64 -0.69
C PRO A 19 10.28 4.39 -1.42
N SER A 20 11.55 4.45 -1.86
CA SER A 20 12.26 3.33 -2.48
C SER A 20 13.60 3.19 -1.78
N LEU A 21 13.60 2.46 -0.67
CA LEU A 21 14.75 2.26 0.21
C LEU A 21 15.08 0.76 0.29
N SER A 22 16.35 0.45 0.47
CA SER A 22 16.78 -0.85 1.00
C SER A 22 16.31 -1.02 2.46
N LEU A 23 16.33 -2.25 2.96
CA LEU A 23 16.01 -2.51 4.36
C LEU A 23 16.92 -1.71 5.31
N ALA A 24 18.23 -1.69 5.04
CA ALA A 24 19.20 -0.99 5.88
C ALA A 24 18.91 0.52 5.95
N GLU A 25 18.59 1.14 4.80
CA GLU A 25 18.21 2.55 4.75
C GLU A 25 16.89 2.82 5.48
N ALA A 26 15.89 1.95 5.34
CA ALA A 26 14.62 2.08 6.05
C ALA A 26 14.81 1.98 7.57
N VAL A 27 15.62 1.04 8.05
CA VAL A 27 15.98 0.92 9.47
C VAL A 27 16.74 2.15 9.96
N ALA A 28 17.70 2.64 9.18
CA ALA A 28 18.44 3.86 9.52
C ALA A 28 17.53 5.10 9.62
N GLN A 29 16.41 5.11 8.88
CA GLN A 29 15.38 6.16 8.95
C GLN A 29 14.30 5.88 10.02
N GLY A 30 14.49 4.88 10.87
CA GLY A 30 13.62 4.60 12.02
C GLY A 30 12.50 3.61 11.76
N MET A 31 12.59 2.77 10.72
CA MET A 31 11.63 1.69 10.53
C MET A 31 11.66 0.74 11.75
N PRO A 32 10.49 0.40 12.33
CA PRO A 32 10.43 -0.51 13.47
C PRO A 32 10.77 -1.94 13.05
N GLU A 33 11.31 -2.74 13.99
CA GLU A 33 11.80 -4.10 13.72
C GLU A 33 10.74 -5.04 13.13
N TRP A 34 9.47 -4.91 13.54
CA TRP A 34 8.38 -5.70 12.96
C TRP A 34 8.14 -5.40 11.46
N GLY A 35 8.63 -4.26 10.98
CA GLY A 35 8.60 -3.84 9.58
C GLY A 35 9.61 -4.59 8.69
N VAL A 36 10.63 -5.22 9.25
CA VAL A 36 11.69 -5.95 8.52
C VAL A 36 11.11 -7.01 7.58
N ALA A 37 10.03 -7.68 7.99
CA ALA A 37 9.33 -8.68 7.18
C ALA A 37 8.73 -8.13 5.86
N HIS A 38 8.68 -6.80 5.67
CA HIS A 38 8.31 -6.21 4.39
C HIS A 38 9.35 -6.45 3.29
N GLU A 39 10.62 -6.68 3.62
CA GLU A 39 11.65 -6.98 2.62
C GLU A 39 11.31 -8.26 1.85
N TRP A 40 10.84 -9.29 2.55
CA TRP A 40 10.34 -10.52 1.91
C TRP A 40 9.15 -10.24 0.99
N ARG A 41 8.21 -9.37 1.40
CA ARG A 41 7.04 -9.00 0.59
C ARG A 41 7.40 -8.23 -0.69
N ASN A 42 8.56 -7.57 -0.74
CA ASN A 42 9.06 -6.96 -1.98
C ASN A 42 9.46 -8.02 -3.01
N GLN A 43 9.91 -9.20 -2.57
CA GLN A 43 10.35 -10.30 -3.44
C GLN A 43 9.20 -11.25 -3.79
N ALA A 44 8.47 -11.73 -2.78
CA ALA A 44 7.39 -12.70 -2.94
C ALA A 44 6.06 -12.05 -3.41
N GLY A 45 5.95 -10.72 -3.31
CA GLY A 45 4.71 -10.00 -3.50
C GLY A 45 3.69 -10.27 -2.38
N SER A 46 2.51 -9.69 -2.53
CA SER A 46 1.36 -9.94 -1.66
C SER A 46 0.08 -9.78 -2.49
N PRO A 47 -0.15 -10.68 -3.47
CA PRO A 47 -1.27 -10.53 -4.38
C PRO A 47 -2.59 -10.66 -3.62
N ALA A 48 -3.46 -9.66 -3.78
CA ALA A 48 -4.84 -9.77 -3.34
C ALA A 48 -5.60 -10.74 -4.26
N ARG A 49 -6.66 -11.35 -3.71
CA ARG A 49 -7.62 -12.20 -4.44
C ARG A 49 -9.05 -11.71 -4.21
N PRO A 50 -9.39 -10.47 -4.60
CA PRO A 50 -10.72 -9.90 -4.37
C PRO A 50 -11.83 -10.71 -5.04
N GLU A 51 -11.54 -11.49 -6.07
CA GLU A 51 -12.45 -12.42 -6.73
C GLU A 51 -13.07 -13.43 -5.75
N TYR A 52 -12.35 -13.87 -4.73
CA TYR A 52 -12.89 -14.80 -3.73
C TYR A 52 -13.91 -14.15 -2.80
N ALA A 53 -13.85 -12.83 -2.60
CA ALA A 53 -14.89 -12.09 -1.89
C ALA A 53 -16.08 -11.77 -2.81
N ARG A 54 -15.80 -11.39 -4.06
CA ARG A 54 -16.84 -11.05 -5.05
C ARG A 54 -17.68 -12.25 -5.47
N ALA A 55 -17.10 -13.44 -5.54
CA ALA A 55 -17.79 -14.67 -5.96
C ALA A 55 -19.04 -15.01 -5.12
N PRO A 56 -18.98 -14.98 -3.76
CA PRO A 56 -20.18 -15.12 -2.92
C PRO A 56 -21.03 -13.84 -2.81
N GLY A 57 -20.73 -12.79 -3.59
CA GLY A 57 -21.48 -11.54 -3.58
C GLY A 57 -21.10 -10.56 -2.45
N LEU A 58 -19.94 -10.75 -1.79
CA LEU A 58 -19.49 -9.79 -0.78
C LEU A 58 -19.04 -8.49 -1.46
N PRO A 59 -19.47 -7.32 -0.95
CA PRO A 59 -19.03 -6.05 -1.50
C PRO A 59 -17.53 -5.85 -1.25
N THR A 60 -16.83 -5.37 -2.27
CA THR A 60 -15.44 -4.92 -2.16
C THR A 60 -15.36 -3.45 -2.52
N THR A 61 -14.60 -2.68 -1.75
CA THR A 61 -14.33 -1.27 -2.05
C THR A 61 -12.91 -1.11 -2.57
N ASP A 62 -12.78 -0.49 -3.74
CA ASP A 62 -11.46 -0.15 -4.28
C ASP A 62 -10.80 0.94 -3.43
N PHE A 63 -9.49 0.83 -3.24
CA PHE A 63 -8.75 1.75 -2.38
C PHE A 63 -8.93 3.23 -2.75
N SER A 64 -9.01 3.55 -4.05
CA SER A 64 -9.23 4.93 -4.50
C SER A 64 -10.61 5.47 -4.13
N ALA A 65 -11.65 4.63 -4.22
CA ALA A 65 -13.00 5.01 -3.83
C ALA A 65 -13.10 5.19 -2.32
N TRP A 66 -12.47 4.30 -1.56
CA TRP A 66 -12.40 4.43 -0.10
C TRP A 66 -11.65 5.70 0.32
N ALA A 67 -10.47 5.97 -0.26
CA ALA A 67 -9.64 7.11 0.10
C ALA A 67 -10.37 8.44 -0.17
N ALA A 68 -11.01 8.58 -1.34
CA ALA A 68 -11.77 9.78 -1.69
C ALA A 68 -12.96 10.08 -0.75
N GLN A 69 -13.45 9.09 0.00
CA GLN A 69 -14.57 9.25 0.93
C GLN A 69 -14.14 9.49 2.38
N ASN A 70 -12.91 9.12 2.75
CA ASN A 70 -12.50 9.00 4.16
C ASN A 70 -11.22 9.76 4.53
N MET A 71 -10.55 10.39 3.57
CA MET A 71 -9.33 11.18 3.79
C MET A 71 -9.55 12.60 3.29
#